data_AF-A0A645JJ46-F1
#
_entry.id   AF-A0A645JJ46-F1
#
_cell.length_a   1.000
_cell.length_b   1.000
_cell.length_c   1.000
_cell.angle_alpha   90.00
_cell.angle_beta   90.00
_cell.angle_gamma   90.00
#
_symmetry.space_group_name_H-M   'P 1'
#
loop_
_entity.id
_entity.type
_entity.pdbx_description
1 polymer ?
#
loop_
_entity_poly.entity_id
_entity_poly.type
_entity_poly.pdbx_seq_one_letter_code
_entity_poly.pdbx_strand_id
1 'polypeptide(L)'
;MQTLKNLIESDAITPEQRTELALKTTSMAQAIEKEGKIENLIKAKGFTECMVYYDTERVDVIVKTNGLLTNEVAQMKDIIVKEVTIPDENIAIIEVN
;
A
#
# COMPACT_ATOMS: atom_id res chain seq x y z
N MET A 1 0.14 2.60 -19.94
CA MET A 1 -0.63 1.36 -19.60
C MET A 1 -0.77 0.35 -20.76
N GLN A 2 0.00 0.44 -21.85
CA GLN A 2 -0.15 -0.50 -23.00
C GLN A 2 0.83 -1.68 -22.97
N THR A 3 1.87 -1.64 -22.14
CA THR A 3 2.94 -2.65 -22.15
C THR A 3 2.52 -3.97 -21.50
N LEU A 4 1.73 -3.92 -20.43
CA LEU A 4 1.32 -5.12 -19.68
C LEU A 4 0.29 -5.97 -20.46
N LYS A 5 -0.71 -5.32 -21.08
CA LYS A 5 -1.71 -6.00 -21.92
C LYS A 5 -1.09 -6.64 -23.15
N ASN A 6 -0.16 -5.95 -23.83
CA ASN A 6 0.52 -6.50 -25.01
C ASN A 6 1.40 -7.71 -24.70
N LEU A 7 2.02 -7.74 -23.51
CA LEU A 7 2.77 -8.93 -23.06
C LEU A 7 1.82 -10.11 -22.81
N ILE A 8 0.66 -9.86 -22.17
CA ILE A 8 -0.38 -10.87 -21.93
C ILE A 8 -0.89 -11.49 -23.24
N GLU A 9 -1.06 -10.69 -24.30
CA GLU A 9 -1.53 -11.17 -25.61
C GLU A 9 -0.44 -11.79 -26.49
N SER A 10 0.84 -11.59 -26.16
CA SER A 10 1.94 -12.20 -26.92
C SER A 10 2.03 -13.71 -26.65
N ASP A 11 2.21 -14.50 -27.70
CA ASP A 11 2.42 -15.96 -27.66
C ASP A 11 3.74 -16.37 -26.97
N ALA A 12 4.52 -15.38 -26.52
CA ALA A 12 5.84 -15.54 -25.91
C ALA A 12 5.81 -15.81 -24.39
N ILE A 13 4.65 -15.71 -23.75
CA ILE A 13 4.50 -15.94 -22.31
C ILE A 13 3.72 -17.22 -22.03
N THR A 14 4.23 -18.03 -21.10
CA THR A 14 3.58 -19.26 -20.67
C THR A 14 2.27 -18.95 -19.91
N PRO A 15 1.31 -19.90 -19.85
CA PRO A 15 0.10 -19.76 -19.04
C PRO A 15 0.39 -19.46 -17.56
N GLU A 16 1.53 -19.91 -17.05
CA GLU A 16 2.03 -19.58 -15.71
C GLU A 16 2.36 -18.08 -15.58
N GLN A 17 3.13 -17.53 -16.52
CA GLN A 17 3.46 -16.09 -16.56
C GLN A 17 2.20 -15.23 -16.71
N ARG A 18 1.23 -15.67 -17.52
CA ARG A 18 -0.05 -14.97 -17.70
C ARG A 18 -0.87 -14.94 -16.40
N THR A 19 -0.82 -16.03 -15.63
CA THR A 19 -1.47 -16.13 -14.33
C THR A 19 -0.76 -15.24 -13.29
N GLU A 20 0.57 -15.23 -13.25
CA GLU A 20 1.35 -14.30 -12.43
C GLU A 20 1.06 -12.83 -12.76
N LEU A 21 0.95 -12.49 -14.05
CA LEU A 21 0.61 -11.13 -14.51
C LEU A 21 -0.80 -10.71 -14.08
N ALA A 22 -1.77 -11.62 -14.19
CA ALA A 22 -3.15 -11.39 -13.73
C ALA A 22 -3.22 -11.25 -12.21
N LEU A 23 -2.48 -12.08 -11.47
CA LEU A 23 -2.32 -11.99 -10.03
C LEU A 23 -1.68 -10.66 -9.63
N LYS A 24 -0.57 -10.27 -10.26
CA LYS A 24 0.09 -8.97 -10.01
C LYS A 24 -0.86 -7.81 -10.26
N THR A 25 -1.62 -7.84 -11.35
CA THR A 25 -2.60 -6.79 -11.66
C THR A 25 -3.67 -6.70 -10.58
N THR A 26 -4.16 -7.84 -10.10
CA THR A 26 -5.16 -7.91 -9.03
C THR A 26 -4.58 -7.42 -7.70
N SER A 27 -3.39 -7.89 -7.32
CA SER A 27 -2.69 -7.45 -6.10
C SER A 27 -2.36 -5.97 -6.15
N MET A 28 -2.00 -5.42 -7.30
CA MET A 28 -1.79 -3.97 -7.49
C MET A 28 -3.10 -3.19 -7.32
N ALA A 29 -4.21 -3.66 -7.87
CA ALA A 29 -5.51 -3.01 -7.67
C ALA A 29 -5.91 -3.02 -6.19
N GLN A 30 -5.74 -4.16 -5.52
CA GLN A 30 -5.97 -4.27 -4.07
C GLN A 30 -5.05 -3.36 -3.28
N ALA A 31 -3.76 -3.28 -3.62
CA ALA A 31 -2.80 -2.38 -3.01
C ALA A 31 -3.28 -0.92 -3.07
N ILE A 32 -3.66 -0.46 -4.26
CA ILE A 32 -4.14 0.92 -4.48
C ILE A 32 -5.39 1.22 -3.66
N GLU A 33 -6.36 0.29 -3.62
CA GLU A 33 -7.56 0.46 -2.79
C GLU A 33 -7.21 0.58 -1.30
N LYS A 34 -6.25 -0.23 -0.85
CA LYS A 34 -5.82 -0.24 0.55
C LYS A 34 -5.01 1.00 0.92
N GLU A 35 -4.09 1.46 0.07
CA GLU A 35 -3.38 2.72 0.24
C GLU A 35 -4.36 3.87 0.45
N GLY A 36 -5.34 4.02 -0.45
CA GLY A 36 -6.35 5.07 -0.36
C GLY A 36 -7.20 4.96 0.90
N LYS A 37 -7.53 3.74 1.34
CA LYS A 37 -8.33 3.50 2.55
C LYS A 37 -7.54 3.83 3.82
N ILE A 38 -6.28 3.41 3.91
CA ILE A 38 -5.37 3.75 5.01
C ILE A 38 -5.17 5.26 5.05
N GLU A 39 -4.88 5.90 3.91
CA GLU A 39 -4.71 7.34 3.81
C GLU A 39 -5.96 8.10 4.29
N ASN A 40 -7.15 7.65 3.86
CA ASN A 40 -8.40 8.27 4.26
C ASN A 40 -8.68 8.09 5.77
N LEU A 41 -8.34 6.93 6.34
CA LEU A 41 -8.45 6.68 7.78
C LEU A 41 -7.48 7.57 8.58
N ILE A 42 -6.25 7.75 8.09
CA ILE A 42 -5.24 8.64 8.67
C ILE A 42 -5.73 10.10 8.58
N LYS A 43 -6.22 10.53 7.42
CA LYS A 43 -6.82 11.87 7.26
C LYS A 43 -8.01 12.09 8.18
N ALA A 44 -8.85 11.09 8.36
CA ALA A 44 -9.99 11.14 9.27
C ALA A 44 -9.60 11.28 10.75
N LYS A 45 -8.37 10.88 11.13
CA LYS A 45 -7.83 11.08 12.50
C LYS A 45 -7.37 12.52 12.75
N GLY A 46 -7.12 13.30 11.69
CA GLY A 46 -6.65 14.70 11.79
C GLY A 46 -5.37 14.99 11.01
N PHE A 47 -4.77 13.98 10.38
CA PHE A 47 -3.54 14.14 9.61
C PHE A 47 -3.83 14.66 8.20
N THR A 48 -3.69 15.97 7.99
CA THR A 48 -4.11 16.61 6.73
C THR A 48 -3.22 16.23 5.54
N GLU A 49 -1.92 16.08 5.77
CA GLU A 49 -0.94 15.65 4.77
C GLU A 49 -0.40 14.27 5.18
N CYS A 50 -0.91 13.20 4.58
CA CYS A 50 -0.31 11.86 4.70
C CYS A 50 -0.19 11.20 3.33
N MET A 51 0.83 10.38 3.19
CA MET A 51 1.14 9.57 2.02
C MET A 51 1.44 8.16 2.49
N VAL A 52 0.73 7.19 1.93
CA VAL A 52 0.92 5.77 2.20
C VAL A 52 1.52 5.15 0.96
N TYR A 53 2.70 4.56 1.10
CA TYR A 53 3.32 3.72 0.10
C TYR A 53 3.13 2.27 0.52
N TYR A 54 2.35 1.52 -0.24
CA TYR A 54 2.24 0.07 -0.15
C TYR A 54 3.04 -0.55 -1.31
N ASP A 55 4.19 -1.11 -0.98
CA ASP A 55 4.86 -2.08 -1.85
C ASP A 55 4.37 -3.49 -1.50
N THR A 56 4.59 -4.44 -2.42
CA THR A 56 4.07 -5.82 -2.41
C THR A 56 4.14 -6.48 -1.04
N GLU A 57 5.19 -6.20 -0.26
CA GLU A 57 5.43 -6.76 1.08
C GLU A 57 5.78 -5.71 2.15
N ARG A 58 5.81 -4.41 1.83
CA ARG A 58 6.27 -3.36 2.75
C ARG A 58 5.38 -2.13 2.69
N VAL A 59 5.14 -1.50 3.83
CA VAL A 59 4.40 -0.25 3.91
C VAL A 59 5.24 0.85 4.54
N ASP A 60 5.34 1.97 3.83
CA ASP A 60 5.95 3.19 4.34
C ASP A 60 4.88 4.28 4.40
N VAL A 61 4.56 4.73 5.61
CA VAL A 61 3.59 5.79 5.87
C VAL A 61 4.33 7.05 6.24
N ILE A 62 4.18 8.08 5.42
CA ILE A 62 4.77 9.39 5.62
C ILE A 62 3.63 10.33 5.98
N VAL A 63 3.67 10.92 7.17
CA VAL A 63 2.65 11.89 7.56
C VAL A 63 3.34 13.17 8.02
N LYS A 64 2.75 14.29 7.63
CA LYS A 64 3.18 15.60 8.08
C LYS A 64 2.33 16.02 9.27
N THR A 65 2.98 16.09 10.41
CA THR A 65 2.35 16.45 11.68
C THR A 65 3.35 17.13 12.58
N ASN A 66 2.85 17.94 13.51
CA ASN A 66 3.69 18.66 14.46
C ASN A 66 3.78 17.88 15.79
N GLY A 67 4.19 16.61 15.67
CA GLY A 67 4.32 15.65 16.77
C GLY A 67 3.37 14.46 16.65
N LEU A 68 3.89 13.33 16.18
CA LEU A 68 3.17 12.07 16.15
C LEU A 68 3.26 11.39 17.52
N LEU A 69 2.11 11.22 18.18
CA LEU A 69 2.07 10.49 19.44
C LEU A 69 2.16 8.99 19.19
N THR A 70 2.78 8.25 20.12
CA THR A 70 2.92 6.78 20.02
C THR A 70 1.58 6.06 19.90
N ASN A 71 0.50 6.61 20.49
CA ASN A 71 -0.84 6.05 20.33
C ASN A 71 -1.38 6.23 18.90
N GLU A 72 -0.98 7.28 18.19
CA GLU A 72 -1.38 7.50 16.81
C GLU A 72 -0.57 6.61 15.87
N VAL A 73 0.76 6.50 16.09
CA VAL A 73 1.61 5.51 15.40
C VAL A 73 1.00 4.11 15.53
N ALA A 74 0.66 3.69 16.76
CA ALA A 74 0.10 2.36 17.02
C ALA A 74 -1.25 2.15 16.33
N GLN A 75 -2.13 3.17 16.31
CA GLN A 75 -3.41 3.10 15.60
C GLN A 75 -3.23 3.02 14.09
N MET A 76 -2.31 3.80 13.51
CA MET A 76 -1.98 3.71 12.08
C MET A 76 -1.46 2.32 11.76
N LYS A 77 -0.51 1.82 12.56
CA LYS A 77 0.06 0.49 12.41
C LYS A 77 -1.04 -0.57 12.43
N ASP A 78 -1.94 -0.53 13.41
CA ASP A 78 -3.08 -1.44 13.53
C ASP A 78 -4.00 -1.39 12.28
N ILE A 79 -4.35 -0.19 11.81
CA ILE A 79 -5.14 0.00 10.59
C ILE A 79 -4.44 -0.65 9.38
N ILE A 80 -3.13 -0.43 9.24
CA ILE A 80 -2.33 -1.01 8.17
C ILE A 80 -2.34 -2.53 8.29
N VAL A 81 -2.00 -3.13 9.44
CA VAL A 81 -1.97 -4.60 9.60
C VAL A 81 -3.36 -5.23 9.38
N LYS A 82 -4.42 -4.47 9.65
CA LYS A 82 -5.81 -4.91 9.50
C LYS A 82 -6.27 -4.87 8.05
N GLU A 83 -5.79 -3.90 7.28
CA GLU A 83 -6.11 -3.78 5.85
C GLU A 83 -5.16 -4.64 5.01
N VAL A 84 -3.87 -4.67 5.34
CA VAL A 84 -2.82 -5.45 4.70
C VAL A 84 -2.21 -6.46 5.64
N THR A 85 -2.21 -7.72 5.18
CA THR A 85 -1.62 -8.86 5.87
C THR A 85 -0.11 -8.85 5.69
N ILE A 86 0.55 -7.80 6.19
CA ILE A 86 2.01 -7.70 6.26
C ILE A 86 2.43 -7.68 7.73
N PRO A 87 3.61 -8.23 8.05
CA PRO A 87 4.10 -8.21 9.42
C PRO A 87 4.47 -6.79 9.85
N ASP A 88 4.39 -6.50 11.15
CA ASP A 88 4.55 -5.15 11.68
C ASP A 88 5.99 -4.62 11.51
N GLU A 89 6.95 -5.52 11.40
CA GLU A 89 8.34 -5.27 11.01
C GLU A 89 8.49 -4.64 9.61
N ASN A 90 7.51 -4.84 8.73
CA ASN A 90 7.51 -4.28 7.38
C ASN A 90 6.73 -2.96 7.29
N ILE A 91 6.32 -2.38 8.42
CA ILE A 91 5.61 -1.10 8.49
C ILE A 91 6.55 -0.03 9.06
N ALA A 92 6.88 0.96 8.24
CA ALA A 92 7.61 2.16 8.66
C ALA A 92 6.66 3.36 8.72
N ILE A 93 6.67 4.09 9.83
CA ILE A 93 5.91 5.33 9.99
C ILE A 93 6.93 6.45 10.18
N ILE A 94 6.91 7.41 9.26
CA ILE A 94 7.84 8.52 9.17
C ILE A 94 7.04 9.80 9.38
N GLU A 95 7.35 10.54 10.44
CA GLU A 95 6.83 11.89 10.62
C GLU A 95 7.74 12.89 9.92
N VAL A 96 7.13 13.85 9.21
CA VAL A 96 7.80 15.01 8.64
C VAL A 96 7.21 16.27 9.27
N ASN A 97 8.07 17.22 9.63
CA ASN A 97 7.70 18.51 10.21
C ASN A 97 8.04 19.63 9.22
#